data_AF-W1WAA4-F1
#
_entry.id   AF-W1WAA4-F1
#
_cell.length_a   1.000
_cell.length_b   1.000
_cell.length_c   1.000
_cell.angle_alpha   90.00
_cell.angle_beta   90.00
_cell.angle_gamma   90.00
#
_symmetry.space_group_name_H-M   'P 1'
#
loop_
_entity.id
_entity.type
_entity.pdbx_description
1 polymer ?
#
loop_
_entity_poly.entity_id
_entity_poly.type
_entity_poly.pdbx_seq_one_letter_code
_entity_poly.pdbx_strand_id
1 'polypeptide(L)' 'THQIRVHLSQLGYPLAGDDLYGGHLNYIGRQALHASRVSFYHPMTDEWLELQAPIPSDMKALLTDLLR' A
#
# COMPACT_ATOMS: atom_id res chain seq x y z
N THR A 1 12.80 -9.07 1.34
CA THR A 1 11.32 -8.96 1.27
C THR A 1 10.87 -7.96 2.32
N HIS A 2 9.71 -7.28 2.16
CA HIS A 2 9.24 -6.12 2.96
C HIS A 2 9.88 -4.75 2.68
N GLN A 3 10.40 -4.53 1.46
CA GLN A 3 11.19 -3.34 1.11
C GLN A 3 10.50 -2.02 1.51
N ILE A 4 9.28 -1.75 1.07
CA ILE A 4 8.57 -0.49 1.37
C ILE A 4 8.37 -0.32 2.89
N ARG A 5 7.94 -1.37 3.57
CA ARG A 5 7.65 -1.38 5.02
C ARG A 5 8.90 -1.03 5.85
N VAL A 6 10.02 -1.69 5.55
CA VAL A 6 11.29 -1.48 6.25
C VAL A 6 11.82 -0.08 6.02
N HIS A 7 11.86 0.39 4.77
CA HIS A 7 12.39 1.71 4.46
C HIS A 7 11.59 2.83 5.14
N LEU A 8 10.26 2.75 5.11
CA LEU A 8 9.41 3.74 5.76
C LEU A 8 9.59 3.74 7.28
N SER A 9 9.71 2.57 7.90
CA SER A 9 10.02 2.45 9.33
C SER A 9 11.40 3.01 9.69
N GLN A 10 12.44 2.74 8.88
CA GLN A 10 13.79 3.29 9.08
C GLN A 10 13.84 4.82 8.97
N LEU A 11 12.96 5.41 8.17
CA LEU A 11 12.80 6.86 8.07
C LEU A 11 11.99 7.46 9.24
N GLY A 12 11.48 6.64 10.16
CA GLY A 12 10.64 7.07 11.29
C GLY A 12 9.17 7.23 10.94
N TYR A 13 8.73 6.78 9.76
CA TYR A 13 7.36 6.89 9.26
C TYR A 13 6.77 5.52 8.92
N PRO A 14 6.62 4.59 9.89
CA PRO A 14 6.09 3.27 9.62
C PRO A 14 4.65 3.33 9.07
N LEU A 15 4.28 2.34 8.27
CA LEU A 15 2.93 2.25 7.71
C LEU A 15 1.90 2.06 8.82
N ALA A 16 0.74 2.72 8.70
CA ALA A 16 -0.42 2.41 9.55
C ALA A 16 -0.80 0.93 9.39
N GLY A 17 -1.14 0.28 10.50
CA GLY A 17 -1.46 -1.15 10.55
C GLY A 17 -0.30 -2.12 10.31
N ASP A 18 0.95 -1.65 10.36
CA ASP A 18 2.14 -2.50 10.28
C ASP A 18 2.71 -2.84 11.67
N ASP A 19 2.12 -3.87 12.29
CA ASP A 19 2.49 -4.37 13.62
C ASP A 19 3.93 -4.90 13.75
N LEU A 20 4.57 -5.26 12.63
CA LEU A 20 5.95 -5.76 12.62
C LEU A 20 7.00 -4.64 12.60
N TYR A 21 6.70 -3.51 11.96
CA TYR A 21 7.68 -2.42 11.74
C TYR A 21 7.33 -1.11 12.48
N GLY A 22 6.53 -1.19 13.55
CA GLY A 22 6.25 -0.05 14.44
C GLY A 22 5.03 0.78 14.04
N GLY A 23 4.21 0.29 13.13
CA GLY A 23 2.90 0.85 12.80
C GLY A 23 1.83 0.47 13.82
N HIS A 24 0.86 1.36 14.05
CA HIS A 24 -0.25 1.11 14.95
C HIS A 24 -1.48 0.57 14.22
N LEU A 25 -2.16 -0.39 14.84
CA LEU A 25 -3.41 -1.00 14.33
C LEU A 25 -4.68 -0.16 14.62
N ASN A 26 -4.52 1.03 15.21
CA ASN A 26 -5.63 1.85 15.69
C ASN A 26 -6.60 2.30 14.59
N TYR A 27 -6.12 2.41 13.35
CA TYR A 27 -6.90 2.96 12.23
C TYR A 27 -7.15 1.96 11.11
N ILE A 28 -6.33 0.91 10.99
CA ILE A 28 -6.46 -0.13 9.97
C ILE A 28 -5.79 -1.41 10.48
N GLY A 29 -6.47 -2.56 10.30
CA GLY A 29 -6.02 -3.86 10.82
C GLY A 29 -4.96 -4.56 9.97
N ARG A 30 -4.44 -3.90 8.93
CA ARG A 30 -3.40 -4.40 8.04
C ARG A 30 -2.53 -3.25 7.57
N GLN A 31 -1.36 -3.56 7.02
CA GLN A 31 -0.49 -2.54 6.44
C GLN A 31 -1.26 -1.71 5.41
N ALA A 32 -1.25 -0.38 5.58
CA ALA A 32 -1.80 0.59 4.65
C ALA A 32 -0.95 0.69 3.38
N LEU A 33 -0.78 -0.44 2.70
CA LEU A 33 -0.02 -0.64 1.48
C LEU A 33 -0.95 -1.26 0.43
N HIS A 34 -0.97 -0.67 -0.76
CA HIS A 34 -1.80 -1.10 -1.88
C HIS A 34 -1.03 -0.96 -3.18
N ALA A 35 -0.94 -2.04 -3.96
CA ALA A 35 -0.39 -2.01 -5.31
C ALA A 35 -1.47 -1.48 -6.27
N SER A 36 -1.55 -0.16 -6.41
CA SER A 36 -2.60 0.52 -7.18
C SER A 36 -2.44 0.37 -8.69
N ARG A 37 -1.22 0.16 -9.17
CA ARG A 37 -0.90 0.06 -10.59
C ARG A 37 0.27 -0.89 -10.82
N VAL A 38 0.21 -1.63 -11.92
CA VAL A 38 1.33 -2.37 -12.48
C VAL A 38 1.37 -2.14 -13.98
N SER A 39 2.57 -1.92 -14.52
CA SER A 39 2.77 -1.76 -15.96
C SER A 39 4.01 -2.52 -16.40
N PHE A 40 3.89 -3.29 -17.47
CA PHE A 40 4.95 -4.15 -18.00
C PHE A 40 4.64 -4.58 -19.44
N TYR A 41 5.65 -5.09 -20.14
CA TYR A 41 5.45 -5.73 -21.44
C TYR A 41 4.83 -7.10 -21.25
N HIS A 42 3.70 -7.35 -21.94
CA HIS A 42 3.05 -8.64 -21.88
C HIS A 42 3.98 -9.73 -22.46
N PRO A 43 4.28 -10.81 -21.72
CA PRO A 43 5.40 -11.70 -22.02
C PRO A 43 5.22 -12.52 -23.30
N MET A 44 4.00 -12.60 -23.85
CA MET A 44 3.73 -13.33 -25.09
C MET A 44 3.52 -12.41 -26.31
N THR A 45 3.02 -11.20 -26.10
CA THR A 45 2.64 -10.29 -27.19
C THR A 45 3.63 -9.13 -27.36
N ASP A 46 4.50 -8.90 -26.38
CA ASP A 46 5.43 -7.77 -26.33
C ASP A 46 4.74 -6.40 -26.40
N GLU A 47 3.45 -6.38 -26.06
CA GLU A 47 2.65 -5.16 -26.00
C GLU A 47 2.72 -4.54 -24.60
N TRP A 48 2.69 -3.21 -24.54
CA TRP A 48 2.64 -2.50 -23.27
C TRP A 48 1.28 -2.72 -22.59
N LEU A 49 1.30 -3.28 -21.39
CA LEU A 49 0.13 -3.50 -20.56
C LEU A 49 0.20 -2.62 -19.32
N GLU A 50 -0.90 -1.94 -19.01
CA GLU A 50 -1.10 -1.22 -17.76
C GLU A 50 -2.40 -1.71 -17.09
N LEU A 51 -2.28 -2.12 -15.83
CA LEU A 51 -3.40 -2.55 -15.00
C LEU A 51 -3.49 -1.64 -13.77
N GLN A 52 -4.72 -1.30 -13.38
CA GLN A 52 -5.00 -0.46 -12.22
C GLN A 52 -6.00 -1.17 -11.29
N ALA A 53 -5.77 -1.06 -9.98
CA ALA A 53 -6.65 -1.60 -8.96
C ALA A 53 -7.26 -0.46 -8.13
N PRO A 54 -8.60 -0.39 -7.99
CA PRO A 54 -9.24 0.66 -7.20
C PRO A 54 -8.77 0.60 -5.75
N ILE A 55 -8.72 1.76 -5.09
CA ILE A 55 -8.35 1.83 -3.67
C ILE A 55 -9.30 0.97 -2.82
N PRO A 56 -8.79 0.08 -1.95
CA PRO A 56 -9.58 -0.77 -1.08
C PRO A 56 -10.50 0.02 -0.14
N SER A 57 -11.63 -0.58 0.25
CA SER A 57 -12.66 0.08 1.07
C SER A 57 -12.16 0.50 2.45
N ASP A 58 -11.28 -0.29 3.07
CA ASP A 58 -10.65 0.02 4.36
C ASP A 58 -9.76 1.27 4.28
N MET A 59 -8.96 1.40 3.21
CA MET A 59 -8.15 2.59 2.97
C MET A 59 -8.99 3.82 2.58
N LYS A 60 -10.11 3.63 1.88
CA LYS A 60 -11.09 4.71 1.65
C LYS A 60 -11.67 5.24 2.96
N ALA A 61 -12.06 4.34 3.86
CA ALA A 61 -12.58 4.70 5.18
C ALA A 61 -11.52 5.46 5.98
N LEU A 62 -10.29 4.93 6.02
CA LEU A 62 -9.14 5.56 6.68
C LEU A 62 -8.90 7.01 6.20
N LEU A 63 -8.86 7.23 4.88
CA LEU A 63 -8.68 8.57 4.31
C LEU A 63 -9.84 9.51 4.65
N THR A 64 -11.07 8.98 4.68
CA THR A 64 -12.26 9.75 5.04
C THR A 64 -12.21 10.23 6.49
N ASP A 65 -11.76 9.36 7.40
CA ASP A 65 -11.66 9.68 8.83
C ASP A 65 -10.51 10.65 9.15
N LEU A 66 -9.39 10.58 8.40
CA LEU A 66 -8.24 11.49 8.59
C LEU A 66 -8.45 12.90 8.01
N LEU A 67 -9.36 13.05 7.06
CA LEU A 67 -9.67 14.34 6.42
C LEU A 67 -10.81 15.11 7.12
N ARG A 68 -11.28 14.60 8.26
CA ARG A 68 -12.20 15.30 9.18
C ARG A 68 -11.43 16.10 10.21
#